data_AF-A0A5M8QU08-F1
#
_entry.id   AF-A0A5M8QU08-F1
#
_cell.length_a   1.000
_cell.length_b   1.000
_cell.length_c   1.000
_cell.angle_alpha   90.00
_cell.angle_beta   90.00
_cell.angle_gamma   90.00
#
_symmetry.space_group_name_H-M   'P 1'
#
loop_
_entity.id
_entity.type
_entity.pdbx_description
1 polymer ?
#
loop_
_entity_poly.entity_id
_entity_poly.type
_entity_poly.pdbx_seq_one_letter_code
_entity_poly.pdbx_strand_id
1 'polypeptide(L)'
;MKNILSPLLFLFFYQLSYAQDSIPITFRQETDTLVKQHFIDRYENVFMTKVPTRQMFKATAAGSEIQGSGINFGYEYKLLPSLSVEASVYSQLSPFNTGVASELLHFNWKQVNLWGNAKARWYYNMNKRIEKGLNANNFSGAYIGFTYEQSLYLRNSYSNKNTGRLGLLYGFQSRFFNHGFIDFAVGLYNKEAGQFTFFEQHQGFFRFNNFVLGTQANIGIALGDWKKSATSPLCDVIVCDELIHDQFKMEMPNIAIGLQHQIARGSFAYERKLGDSPLSLQANLVYSFYNHNQTGLYHDQFTYASAGLEFRYYFLQKYRMRRGKAGGNFSGPYAGLKSNYGINVYKSGSAFQPEFHRDETFRSLTNALTLGYQQRLFKRIYIDGSLSYQKTRNYGYRYSGDSRPVLMSKIAVGFTF
;
A
#
# COMPACT_ATOMS: atom_id res chain seq x y z
N MET A 1 12.46 98.57 -9.75
CA MET A 1 13.15 97.48 -10.50
C MET A 1 14.09 96.70 -9.58
N LYS A 2 13.59 96.00 -8.54
CA LYS A 2 14.43 95.30 -7.55
C LYS A 2 13.98 93.86 -7.20
N ASN A 3 12.95 93.32 -7.84
CA ASN A 3 12.33 92.05 -7.40
C ASN A 3 12.44 90.89 -8.41
N ILE A 4 13.31 90.98 -9.42
CA ILE A 4 13.43 89.93 -10.47
C ILE A 4 14.71 89.09 -10.31
N LEU A 5 15.63 89.43 -9.39
CA LEU A 5 16.89 88.67 -9.22
C LEU A 5 16.78 87.41 -8.35
N SER A 6 15.73 87.27 -7.54
CA SER A 6 15.57 86.14 -6.61
C SER A 6 15.23 84.79 -7.27
N PRO A 7 14.34 84.70 -8.29
CA PRO A 7 14.01 83.41 -8.90
C PRO A 7 15.11 82.85 -9.82
N LEU A 8 16.05 83.69 -10.29
CA LEU A 8 17.13 83.27 -11.18
C LEU A 8 18.28 82.59 -10.42
N LEU A 9 18.47 82.93 -9.14
CA LEU A 9 19.46 82.30 -8.28
C LEU A 9 19.06 80.88 -7.87
N PHE A 10 17.76 80.59 -7.76
CA PHE A 10 17.25 79.26 -7.43
C PHE A 10 17.39 78.24 -8.58
N LEU A 11 17.43 78.70 -9.84
CA LEU A 11 17.63 77.83 -11.00
C LEU A 11 19.09 77.35 -11.15
N PHE A 12 20.06 78.09 -10.63
CA PHE A 12 21.47 77.68 -10.66
C PHE A 12 21.82 76.61 -9.62
N PHE A 13 21.07 76.49 -8.52
CA PHE A 13 21.31 75.45 -7.51
C PHE A 13 20.75 74.07 -7.89
N TYR A 14 19.86 73.98 -8.88
CA TYR A 14 19.31 72.70 -9.34
C TYR A 14 20.27 71.88 -10.23
N GLN A 15 21.37 72.47 -10.73
CA GLN A 15 22.32 71.76 -11.60
C GLN A 15 23.50 71.09 -10.87
N LEU A 16 23.63 71.27 -9.55
CA LEU A 16 24.78 70.73 -8.79
C LEU A 16 24.50 69.41 -8.05
N SER A 17 23.37 68.76 -8.28
CA SER A 17 22.98 67.52 -7.58
C SER A 17 22.99 66.26 -8.47
N TYR A 18 23.99 66.14 -9.34
CA TYR A 18 24.44 64.84 -9.85
C TYR A 18 25.68 64.39 -9.08
N ALA A 19 25.49 64.06 -7.81
CA ALA A 19 26.43 63.20 -7.09
C ALA A 19 26.23 61.78 -7.62
N GLN A 20 26.88 61.47 -8.75
CA GLN A 20 27.13 60.09 -9.13
C GLN A 20 28.20 59.55 -8.19
N ASP A 21 27.76 58.93 -7.10
CA ASP A 21 28.57 57.97 -6.35
C ASP A 21 28.91 56.82 -7.29
N SER A 22 30.01 56.97 -8.02
CA SER A 22 30.63 55.89 -8.77
C SER A 22 31.40 55.01 -7.79
N ILE A 23 30.67 54.27 -6.95
CA ILE A 23 31.25 53.19 -6.17
C ILE A 23 31.79 52.18 -7.21
N PRO A 24 33.12 51.93 -7.27
CA PRO A 24 33.66 50.95 -8.19
C PRO A 24 33.20 49.55 -7.75
N ILE A 25 32.14 49.06 -8.37
CA ILE A 25 31.67 47.69 -8.18
C ILE A 25 32.67 46.77 -8.89
N THR A 26 33.56 46.18 -8.12
CA THR A 26 34.50 45.17 -8.59
C THR A 26 33.80 43.80 -8.55
N PHE A 27 33.41 43.30 -9.72
CA PHE A 27 32.91 41.94 -9.85
C PHE A 27 34.10 40.97 -9.81
N ARG A 28 34.33 40.36 -8.65
CA ARG A 28 35.25 39.24 -8.54
C ARG A 28 34.45 37.96 -8.75
N GLN A 29 34.54 37.40 -9.96
CA GLN A 29 34.04 36.06 -10.22
C GLN A 29 35.05 35.08 -9.65
N GLU A 30 34.87 34.70 -8.39
CA GLU A 30 35.53 33.50 -7.89
C GLU A 30 34.96 32.33 -8.67
N THR A 31 35.79 31.68 -9.48
CA THR A 31 35.56 30.30 -9.91
C THR A 31 35.68 29.43 -8.68
N ASP A 32 34.68 29.53 -7.80
CA ASP A 32 34.39 28.48 -6.86
C ASP A 32 34.14 27.25 -7.72
N THR A 33 34.97 26.23 -7.55
CA THR A 33 34.67 24.92 -8.09
C THR A 33 33.38 24.52 -7.39
N LEU A 34 32.24 24.82 -8.00
CA LEU A 34 30.92 24.39 -7.58
C LEU A 34 30.98 22.86 -7.53
N VAL A 35 31.47 22.33 -6.41
CA VAL A 35 31.26 20.95 -6.02
C VAL A 35 29.76 20.86 -6.00
N LYS A 36 29.22 20.13 -6.97
CA LYS A 36 27.79 19.98 -7.19
C LYS A 36 27.12 19.79 -5.84
N GLN A 37 26.52 20.87 -5.31
CA GLN A 37 25.86 20.82 -4.02
C GLN A 37 24.67 19.89 -4.25
N HIS A 38 24.84 18.64 -3.82
CA HIS A 38 23.76 17.68 -3.80
C HIS A 38 22.83 18.12 -2.68
N PHE A 39 21.93 19.05 -3.00
CA PHE A 39 20.77 19.31 -2.16
C PHE A 39 20.13 17.96 -1.91
N ILE A 40 20.09 17.56 -0.64
CA ILE A 40 19.41 16.34 -0.23
C ILE A 40 17.98 16.50 -0.73
N ASP A 41 17.64 15.73 -1.75
CA ASP A 41 16.32 15.81 -2.34
C ASP A 41 15.31 15.40 -1.26
N ARG A 42 14.16 16.07 -1.21
CA ARG A 42 13.16 15.88 -0.13
C ARG A 42 12.81 14.39 0.03
N TYR A 43 12.82 13.66 -1.08
CA TYR A 43 12.62 12.22 -1.16
C TYR A 43 13.69 11.39 -0.45
N GLU A 44 14.95 11.84 -0.39
CA GLU A 44 16.05 11.08 0.21
C GLU A 44 15.95 11.01 1.74
N ASN A 45 15.51 12.10 2.38
CA ASN A 45 15.23 12.14 3.82
C ASN A 45 14.01 11.31 4.19
N VAL A 46 13.00 11.27 3.30
CA VAL A 46 11.82 10.47 3.54
C VAL A 46 12.13 9.00 3.40
N PHE A 47 12.74 8.57 2.30
CA PHE A 47 12.96 7.15 2.02
C PHE A 47 14.26 6.59 2.62
N MET A 48 14.98 7.41 3.40
CA MET A 48 16.23 7.08 4.07
C MET A 48 17.25 6.43 3.11
N THR A 49 17.26 6.88 1.84
CA THR A 49 18.06 6.26 0.78
C THR A 49 19.55 6.51 0.97
N LYS A 50 19.94 7.56 1.69
CA LYS A 50 21.34 7.88 2.02
C LYS A 50 21.80 7.43 3.40
N VAL A 51 20.93 6.79 4.18
CA VAL A 51 21.30 6.30 5.52
C VAL A 51 21.75 4.83 5.42
N PRO A 52 23.03 4.51 5.64
CA PRO A 52 23.52 3.14 5.55
C PRO A 52 22.95 2.28 6.67
N THR A 53 22.73 1.00 6.37
CA THR A 53 22.13 0.03 7.28
C THR A 53 22.50 -1.37 6.83
N ARG A 54 23.03 -2.17 7.76
CA ARG A 54 23.40 -3.57 7.47
C ARG A 54 22.40 -4.58 7.98
N GLN A 55 21.60 -4.21 8.99
CA GLN A 55 20.62 -5.10 9.60
C GLN A 55 19.29 -4.40 9.86
N MET A 56 18.21 -5.16 9.75
CA MET A 56 16.88 -4.63 9.94
C MET A 56 15.93 -5.70 10.47
N PHE A 57 15.33 -5.42 11.63
CA PHE A 57 14.15 -6.12 12.13
C PHE A 57 12.89 -5.49 11.53
N LYS A 58 11.90 -6.31 11.19
CA LYS A 58 10.65 -5.91 10.54
C LYS A 58 9.47 -6.52 11.28
N ALA A 59 8.41 -5.74 11.46
CA ALA A 59 7.09 -6.23 11.82
C ALA A 59 6.08 -5.65 10.81
N THR A 60 5.51 -6.53 9.99
CA THR A 60 4.73 -6.12 8.81
C THR A 60 3.39 -6.81 8.79
N ALA A 61 2.36 -6.08 8.38
CA ALA A 61 1.13 -6.68 7.89
C ALA A 61 1.38 -7.12 6.44
N ALA A 62 1.19 -8.41 6.19
CA ALA A 62 1.31 -9.00 4.86
C ALA A 62 -0.10 -9.26 4.30
N GLY A 63 -0.30 -8.92 3.03
CA GLY A 63 -1.51 -9.24 2.27
C GLY A 63 -1.14 -9.74 0.87
N SER A 64 -1.59 -10.94 0.53
CA SER A 64 -1.40 -11.54 -0.80
C SER A 64 -2.42 -12.67 -1.02
N GLU A 65 -2.84 -12.93 -2.26
CA GLU A 65 -3.56 -14.19 -2.56
C GLU A 65 -2.66 -15.44 -2.45
N ILE A 66 -1.34 -15.26 -2.39
CA ILE A 66 -0.39 -16.38 -2.21
C ILE A 66 -0.31 -16.78 -0.74
N GLN A 67 -0.02 -15.82 0.14
CA GLN A 67 0.21 -16.04 1.57
C GLN A 67 -1.02 -15.80 2.45
N GLY A 68 -2.13 -15.28 1.90
CA GLY A 68 -3.26 -14.79 2.69
C GLY A 68 -2.95 -13.47 3.37
N SER A 69 -3.65 -13.19 4.47
CA SER A 69 -3.40 -12.00 5.31
C SER A 69 -2.90 -12.39 6.70
N GLY A 70 -1.93 -11.63 7.20
CA GLY A 70 -1.34 -11.91 8.50
C GLY A 70 -0.25 -10.94 8.92
N ILE A 71 0.53 -11.36 9.91
CA ILE A 71 1.63 -10.57 10.47
C ILE A 71 2.94 -11.32 10.24
N ASN A 72 3.91 -10.66 9.62
CA ASN A 72 5.24 -11.20 9.37
C ASN A 72 6.28 -10.45 10.22
N PHE A 73 7.03 -11.20 11.01
CA PHE A 73 8.18 -10.73 11.77
C PHE A 73 9.46 -11.25 11.13
N GLY A 74 10.33 -10.35 10.68
CA GLY A 74 11.53 -10.73 9.93
C GLY A 74 12.78 -10.03 10.41
N TYR A 75 13.92 -10.69 10.24
CA TYR A 75 15.24 -10.12 10.39
C TYR A 75 15.99 -10.25 9.07
N GLU A 76 16.38 -9.11 8.49
CA GLU A 76 17.12 -9.03 7.24
C GLU A 76 18.54 -8.51 7.48
N TYR A 77 19.53 -9.18 6.90
CA TYR A 77 20.95 -8.85 6.99
C TYR A 77 21.58 -8.72 5.60
N LYS A 78 22.43 -7.71 5.40
CA LYS A 78 23.19 -7.53 4.16
C LYS A 78 24.52 -8.25 4.19
N LEU A 79 24.67 -9.26 3.34
CA LEU A 79 25.95 -9.92 3.08
C LEU A 79 26.85 -9.02 2.22
N LEU A 80 26.25 -8.35 1.23
CA LEU A 80 26.92 -7.40 0.33
C LEU A 80 26.04 -6.16 0.16
N PRO A 81 26.56 -5.03 -0.35
CA PRO A 81 25.73 -3.89 -0.65
C PRO A 81 24.54 -4.21 -1.55
N SER A 82 24.72 -5.12 -2.51
CA SER A 82 23.67 -5.59 -3.41
C SER A 82 22.95 -6.87 -2.97
N LEU A 83 23.36 -7.56 -1.90
CA LEU A 83 22.80 -8.86 -1.53
C LEU A 83 22.39 -8.90 -0.05
N SER A 84 21.14 -9.28 0.22
CA SER A 84 20.64 -9.51 1.57
C SER A 84 19.99 -10.88 1.72
N VAL A 85 19.95 -11.34 2.96
CA VAL A 85 19.23 -12.53 3.39
C VAL A 85 18.28 -12.17 4.51
N GLU A 86 17.08 -12.74 4.50
CA GLU A 86 16.02 -12.53 5.48
C GLU A 86 15.59 -13.88 6.06
N ALA A 87 15.45 -13.94 7.37
CA ALA A 87 14.73 -15.01 8.05
C ALA A 87 13.50 -14.40 8.72
N SER A 88 12.32 -14.98 8.49
CA SER A 88 11.07 -14.44 9.01
C SER A 88 10.08 -15.51 9.47
N VAL A 89 9.19 -15.12 10.37
CA VAL A 89 8.08 -15.94 10.85
C VAL A 89 6.79 -15.19 10.52
N TYR A 90 5.95 -15.86 9.74
CA TYR A 90 4.67 -15.35 9.29
C TYR A 90 3.52 -16.06 10.00
N SER A 91 2.72 -15.26 10.70
CA SER A 91 1.47 -15.64 11.34
C SER A 91 0.33 -15.35 10.38
N GLN A 92 -0.14 -16.38 9.69
CA GLN A 92 -1.28 -16.28 8.79
C GLN A 92 -2.56 -16.32 9.62
N LEU A 93 -3.26 -15.19 9.67
CA LEU A 93 -4.51 -15.03 10.39
C LEU A 93 -5.70 -15.49 9.56
N SER A 94 -5.63 -15.27 8.25
CA SER A 94 -6.61 -15.80 7.30
C SER A 94 -5.92 -16.31 6.04
N PRO A 95 -6.31 -17.48 5.52
CA PRO A 95 -5.86 -17.97 4.23
C PRO A 95 -6.41 -17.12 3.07
N PHE A 96 -7.48 -16.38 3.32
CA PHE A 96 -8.03 -15.39 2.41
C PHE A 96 -7.43 -14.04 2.74
N ASN A 97 -7.23 -13.17 1.76
CA ASN A 97 -6.88 -11.77 2.03
C ASN A 97 -8.07 -11.00 2.65
N THR A 98 -8.61 -11.47 3.77
CA THR A 98 -9.66 -10.85 4.57
C THR A 98 -8.97 -10.00 5.62
N GLY A 99 -9.06 -8.66 5.49
CA GLY A 99 -8.22 -7.69 6.19
C GLY A 99 -7.77 -8.04 7.62
N VAL A 100 -6.49 -7.80 7.91
CA VAL A 100 -5.78 -8.19 9.15
C VAL A 100 -6.51 -7.77 10.44
N ALA A 101 -7.18 -6.61 10.46
CA ALA A 101 -7.82 -6.10 11.67
C ALA A 101 -9.09 -6.87 12.08
N SER A 102 -9.82 -7.49 11.15
CA SER A 102 -11.04 -8.27 11.46
C SER A 102 -10.69 -9.58 12.14
N GLU A 103 -9.57 -10.19 11.72
CA GLU A 103 -9.05 -11.42 12.32
C GLU A 103 -8.43 -11.14 13.70
N LEU A 104 -7.76 -9.99 13.87
CA LEU A 104 -7.22 -9.59 15.19
C LEU A 104 -8.31 -9.34 16.24
N LEU A 105 -9.48 -8.83 15.85
CA LEU A 105 -10.60 -8.62 16.79
C LEU A 105 -11.23 -9.94 17.26
N HIS A 106 -11.16 -11.00 16.45
CA HIS A 106 -11.61 -12.35 16.81
C HIS A 106 -10.43 -13.30 17.02
N PHE A 107 -9.29 -12.76 17.48
CA PHE A 107 -8.05 -13.51 17.54
C PHE A 107 -8.20 -14.74 18.42
N ASN A 108 -8.16 -15.90 17.78
CA ASN A 108 -8.10 -17.18 18.44
C ASN A 108 -6.74 -17.80 18.11
N TRP A 109 -5.84 -17.84 19.10
CA TRP A 109 -4.49 -18.37 18.94
C TRP A 109 -4.47 -19.81 18.40
N LYS A 110 -5.52 -20.60 18.65
CA LYS A 110 -5.68 -21.96 18.14
C LYS A 110 -6.01 -22.02 16.65
N GLN A 111 -6.30 -20.89 16.00
CA GLN A 111 -6.72 -20.81 14.60
C GLN A 111 -5.66 -20.19 13.67
N VAL A 112 -4.47 -19.89 14.19
CA VAL A 112 -3.38 -19.23 13.47
C VAL A 112 -2.47 -20.28 12.83
N ASN A 113 -2.16 -20.13 11.53
CA ASN A 113 -1.10 -20.92 10.89
C ASN A 113 0.24 -20.18 11.01
N LEU A 114 1.30 -20.90 11.35
CA LEU A 114 2.64 -20.35 11.45
C LEU A 114 3.51 -20.89 10.32
N TRP A 115 4.21 -19.98 9.66
CA TRP A 115 5.12 -20.27 8.56
C TRP A 115 6.50 -19.69 8.87
N GLY A 116 7.53 -20.49 8.65
CA GLY A 116 8.92 -20.04 8.62
C GLY A 116 9.27 -19.66 7.19
N ASN A 117 10.03 -18.59 7.02
CA ASN A 117 10.40 -18.09 5.71
C ASN A 117 11.88 -17.69 5.68
N ALA A 118 12.53 -18.01 4.57
CA ALA A 118 13.87 -17.55 4.24
C ALA A 118 13.84 -16.86 2.87
N LYS A 119 14.39 -15.65 2.77
CA LYS A 119 14.52 -14.93 1.49
C LYS A 119 15.96 -14.53 1.23
N ALA A 120 16.38 -14.59 -0.02
CA ALA A 120 17.57 -13.92 -0.51
C ALA A 120 17.14 -12.85 -1.52
N ARG A 121 17.65 -11.62 -1.39
CA ARG A 121 17.34 -10.52 -2.32
C ARG A 121 18.61 -9.95 -2.92
N TRP A 122 18.63 -9.86 -4.25
CA TRP A 122 19.67 -9.21 -5.01
C TRP A 122 19.17 -7.88 -5.59
N TYR A 123 19.70 -6.79 -5.07
CA TYR A 123 19.45 -5.42 -5.54
C TYR A 123 20.37 -5.10 -6.72
N TYR A 124 19.97 -5.53 -7.91
CA TYR A 124 20.78 -5.53 -9.13
C TYR A 124 21.32 -4.13 -9.53
N ASN A 125 20.65 -3.05 -9.14
CA ASN A 125 21.07 -1.67 -9.45
C ASN A 125 21.72 -0.93 -8.26
N MET A 126 21.92 -1.58 -7.11
CA MET A 126 22.39 -0.91 -5.89
C MET A 126 23.80 -0.35 -6.05
N ASN A 127 24.75 -1.13 -6.58
CA ASN A 127 26.15 -0.68 -6.72
C ASN A 127 26.25 0.56 -7.61
N LYS A 128 25.56 0.54 -8.77
CA LYS A 128 25.47 1.70 -9.67
C LYS A 128 24.84 2.93 -9.01
N ARG A 129 23.87 2.74 -8.10
CA ARG A 129 23.25 3.85 -7.35
C ARG A 129 24.15 4.39 -6.26
N ILE A 130 24.95 3.54 -5.61
CA ILE A 130 25.96 3.94 -4.63
C ILE A 130 27.08 4.73 -5.30
N GLU A 131 27.58 4.25 -6.45
CA GLU A 131 28.59 4.96 -7.25
C GLU A 131 28.11 6.36 -7.67
N LYS A 132 26.83 6.50 -8.01
CA LYS A 132 26.21 7.78 -8.36
C LYS A 132 25.80 8.64 -7.15
N GLY A 133 26.04 8.18 -5.93
CA GLY A 133 25.64 8.87 -4.69
C GLY A 133 24.13 8.96 -4.47
N LEU A 134 23.32 8.19 -5.19
CA LEU A 134 21.85 8.18 -5.09
C LEU A 134 21.36 7.33 -3.91
N ASN A 135 22.13 6.30 -3.54
CA ASN A 135 21.85 5.43 -2.40
C ASN A 135 23.12 5.23 -1.55
N ALA A 136 22.93 5.05 -0.25
CA ALA A 136 23.91 4.40 0.61
C ALA A 136 23.68 2.88 0.60
N ASN A 137 24.58 2.13 1.24
CA ASN A 137 24.37 0.71 1.47
C ASN A 137 23.18 0.48 2.42
N ASN A 138 21.97 0.30 1.87
CA ASN A 138 20.74 0.09 2.64
C ASN A 138 19.68 -0.74 1.90
N PHE A 139 18.54 -0.93 2.54
CA PHE A 139 17.48 -1.82 2.10
C PHE A 139 16.44 -1.19 1.14
N SER A 140 16.73 -0.01 0.57
CA SER A 140 15.80 0.71 -0.31
C SER A 140 16.18 0.55 -1.78
N GLY A 141 15.45 -0.25 -2.56
CA GLY A 141 15.72 -0.47 -3.98
C GLY A 141 14.87 -1.57 -4.63
N ALA A 142 14.98 -1.67 -5.95
CA ALA A 142 14.41 -2.77 -6.71
C ALA A 142 15.29 -4.03 -6.56
N TYR A 143 14.66 -5.19 -6.50
CA TYR A 143 15.35 -6.46 -6.26
C TYR A 143 14.77 -7.60 -7.08
N ILE A 144 15.63 -8.61 -7.32
CA ILE A 144 15.22 -9.97 -7.67
C ILE A 144 15.41 -10.81 -6.41
N GLY A 145 14.40 -11.56 -6.02
CA GLY A 145 14.38 -12.33 -4.78
C GLY A 145 14.13 -13.81 -5.02
N PHE A 146 14.67 -14.63 -4.13
CA PHE A 146 14.31 -16.02 -3.98
C PHE A 146 13.72 -16.20 -2.59
N THR A 147 12.60 -16.90 -2.47
CA THR A 147 11.92 -17.15 -1.19
C THR A 147 11.61 -18.63 -1.03
N TYR A 148 11.82 -19.13 0.19
CA TYR A 148 11.35 -20.44 0.62
C TYR A 148 10.49 -20.27 1.86
N GLU A 149 9.28 -20.82 1.84
CA GLU A 149 8.35 -20.85 2.96
C GLU A 149 8.12 -22.29 3.38
N GLN A 150 8.07 -22.53 4.69
CA GLN A 150 7.79 -23.83 5.27
C GLN A 150 6.74 -23.66 6.37
N SER A 151 5.69 -24.48 6.33
CA SER A 151 4.72 -24.52 7.42
C SER A 151 5.37 -25.06 8.69
N LEU A 152 5.31 -24.29 9.78
CA LEU A 152 5.78 -24.71 11.11
C LEU A 152 4.62 -25.27 11.93
N TYR A 153 3.43 -24.65 11.80
CA TYR A 153 2.22 -25.07 12.47
C TYR A 153 1.01 -24.80 11.55
N LEU A 154 0.18 -25.82 11.37
CA LEU A 154 -1.05 -25.74 10.60
C LEU A 154 -2.20 -26.17 11.51
N ARG A 155 -3.24 -25.35 11.53
CA ARG A 155 -4.46 -25.57 12.31
C ARG A 155 -5.16 -26.89 11.94
N ASN A 156 -5.12 -27.28 10.67
CA ASN A 156 -5.95 -28.37 10.17
C ASN A 156 -5.20 -29.71 10.14
N SER A 157 -5.78 -30.72 10.80
CA SER A 157 -5.30 -32.11 10.85
C SER A 157 -5.18 -32.80 9.48
N TYR A 158 -5.73 -32.21 8.42
CA TYR A 158 -5.64 -32.70 7.04
C TYR A 158 -4.50 -32.05 6.22
N SER A 159 -3.89 -30.97 6.73
CA SER A 159 -2.79 -30.30 6.05
C SER A 159 -1.47 -30.83 6.60
N ASN A 160 -0.60 -31.26 5.70
CA ASN A 160 0.61 -31.96 6.05
C ASN A 160 1.64 -30.98 6.63
N LYS A 161 2.29 -31.30 7.76
CA LYS A 161 3.28 -30.42 8.42
C LYS A 161 4.50 -30.08 7.54
N ASN A 162 4.67 -30.80 6.42
CA ASN A 162 5.76 -30.64 5.46
C ASN A 162 5.33 -29.89 4.18
N THR A 163 4.39 -28.94 4.25
CA THR A 163 4.10 -28.07 3.10
C THR A 163 5.13 -26.96 2.99
N GLY A 164 5.76 -26.84 1.83
CA GLY A 164 6.73 -25.79 1.55
C GLY A 164 6.45 -25.13 0.19
N ARG A 165 6.86 -23.87 0.05
CA ARG A 165 6.70 -23.08 -1.18
C ARG A 165 8.02 -22.47 -1.58
N LEU A 166 8.30 -22.48 -2.87
CA LEU A 166 9.42 -21.78 -3.47
C LEU A 166 8.90 -20.66 -4.34
N GLY A 167 9.56 -19.51 -4.31
CA GLY A 167 9.17 -18.36 -5.11
C GLY A 167 10.35 -17.60 -5.66
N LEU A 168 10.20 -17.11 -6.89
CA LEU A 168 11.06 -16.09 -7.48
C LEU A 168 10.29 -14.78 -7.50
N LEU A 169 10.89 -13.72 -6.97
CA LEU A 169 10.27 -12.42 -6.75
C LEU A 169 10.96 -11.35 -7.60
N TYR A 170 10.19 -10.44 -8.16
CA TYR A 170 10.67 -9.17 -8.66
C TYR A 170 9.90 -8.06 -7.93
N GLY A 171 10.62 -7.20 -7.23
CA GLY A 171 9.98 -6.27 -6.32
C GLY A 171 10.77 -5.01 -6.04
N PHE A 172 10.17 -4.18 -5.21
CA PHE A 172 10.74 -2.96 -4.69
C PHE A 172 10.50 -2.89 -3.19
N GLN A 173 11.59 -2.73 -2.45
CA GLN A 173 11.57 -2.51 -1.01
C GLN A 173 12.01 -1.09 -0.71
N SER A 174 11.33 -0.40 0.19
CA SER A 174 11.78 0.90 0.68
C SER A 174 11.46 1.08 2.14
N ARG A 175 12.41 1.71 2.83
CA ARG A 175 12.14 2.31 4.14
C ARG A 175 11.54 3.69 3.94
N PHE A 176 10.80 4.16 4.93
CA PHE A 176 10.34 5.54 4.96
C PHE A 176 10.31 6.06 6.40
N PHE A 177 10.68 7.32 6.61
CA PHE A 177 10.97 7.89 7.93
C PHE A 177 11.94 7.04 8.76
N ASN A 178 11.92 7.21 10.08
CA ASN A 178 12.80 6.51 11.00
C ASN A 178 12.39 5.04 11.23
N HIS A 179 11.15 4.64 10.97
CA HIS A 179 10.68 3.28 11.30
C HIS A 179 9.72 2.68 10.28
N GLY A 180 9.38 3.35 9.19
CA GLY A 180 8.42 2.84 8.20
C GLY A 180 9.07 1.90 7.21
N PHE A 181 8.31 0.90 6.77
CA PHE A 181 8.72 -0.10 5.79
C PHE A 181 7.59 -0.45 4.82
N ILE A 182 7.93 -0.52 3.53
CA ILE A 182 7.08 -1.03 2.46
C ILE A 182 7.87 -2.00 1.57
N ASP A 183 7.24 -3.09 1.14
CA ASP A 183 7.78 -4.06 0.20
C ASP A 183 6.65 -4.53 -0.73
N PHE A 184 6.83 -4.30 -2.03
CA PHE A 184 5.91 -4.73 -3.08
C PHE A 184 6.64 -5.68 -4.01
N ALA A 185 6.04 -6.83 -4.31
CA ALA A 185 6.63 -7.80 -5.21
C ALA A 185 5.58 -8.46 -6.11
N VAL A 186 5.99 -8.78 -7.32
CA VAL A 186 5.34 -9.76 -8.19
C VAL A 186 6.23 -10.99 -8.18
N GLY A 187 5.64 -12.16 -7.91
CA GLY A 187 6.40 -13.39 -7.76
C GLY A 187 5.79 -14.56 -8.52
N LEU A 188 6.65 -15.43 -9.00
CA LEU A 188 6.28 -16.75 -9.49
C LEU A 188 6.49 -17.75 -8.35
N TYR A 189 5.41 -18.34 -7.85
CA TYR A 189 5.41 -19.24 -6.70
C TYR A 189 5.05 -20.64 -7.13
N ASN A 190 5.75 -21.66 -6.63
CA ASN A 190 5.31 -23.05 -6.69
C ASN A 190 4.28 -23.26 -5.56
N LYS A 191 3.00 -23.23 -5.93
CA LYS A 191 1.85 -23.40 -5.03
C LYS A 191 0.86 -24.36 -5.69
N GLU A 192 0.74 -25.56 -5.14
CA GLU A 192 -0.26 -26.54 -5.59
C GLU A 192 -1.61 -26.22 -4.93
N ALA A 193 -2.65 -26.05 -5.75
CA ALA A 193 -4.01 -25.95 -5.25
C ALA A 193 -4.43 -27.35 -4.78
N GLY A 194 -4.63 -27.56 -3.47
CA GLY A 194 -5.11 -28.85 -2.96
C GLY A 194 -6.55 -29.14 -3.37
N GLN A 195 -7.04 -30.34 -3.05
CA GLN A 195 -8.38 -30.82 -3.44
C GLN A 195 -9.53 -30.04 -2.81
N PHE A 196 -9.22 -29.24 -1.79
CA PHE A 196 -10.11 -28.23 -1.25
C PHE A 196 -9.45 -26.89 -1.52
N THR A 197 -10.22 -25.96 -2.08
CA THR A 197 -9.90 -24.56 -2.46
C THR A 197 -9.12 -23.75 -1.41
N PHE A 198 -8.92 -24.29 -0.21
CA PHE A 198 -8.41 -23.64 0.98
C PHE A 198 -7.19 -24.32 1.62
N PHE A 199 -6.75 -25.49 1.14
CA PHE A 199 -5.66 -26.26 1.76
C PHE A 199 -4.58 -26.66 0.77
N GLU A 200 -3.33 -26.41 1.14
CA GLU A 200 -2.17 -27.03 0.49
C GLU A 200 -2.01 -28.44 1.05
N GLN A 201 -2.01 -29.45 0.16
CA GLN A 201 -2.15 -30.85 0.55
C GLN A 201 -0.96 -31.76 0.21
N HIS A 202 0.10 -31.29 -0.44
CA HIS A 202 1.19 -32.18 -0.87
C HIS A 202 2.49 -32.03 -0.08
N GLN A 203 3.07 -33.20 0.24
CA GLN A 203 4.47 -33.38 0.61
C GLN A 203 5.26 -33.67 -0.68
N GLY A 204 6.00 -32.69 -1.19
CA GLY A 204 6.82 -32.92 -2.37
C GLY A 204 7.61 -31.70 -2.76
N PHE A 205 8.92 -31.88 -2.97
CA PHE A 205 9.76 -30.86 -3.58
C PHE A 205 9.40 -30.74 -5.07
N PHE A 206 8.92 -29.55 -5.46
CA PHE A 206 8.94 -29.04 -6.84
C PHE A 206 8.16 -29.85 -7.90
N ARG A 207 6.93 -29.41 -8.19
CA ARG A 207 6.15 -29.83 -9.37
C ARG A 207 6.05 -28.70 -10.39
N PHE A 208 6.41 -28.96 -11.65
CA PHE A 208 6.48 -27.94 -12.72
C PHE A 208 5.13 -27.36 -13.16
N ASN A 209 4.04 -28.05 -12.83
CA ASN A 209 2.67 -27.74 -13.23
C ASN A 209 1.94 -26.80 -12.24
N ASN A 210 2.60 -26.39 -11.14
CA ASN A 210 1.95 -25.70 -10.02
C ASN A 210 2.50 -24.27 -9.80
N PHE A 211 2.83 -23.57 -10.88
CA PHE A 211 3.28 -22.18 -10.77
C PHE A 211 2.10 -21.21 -10.78
N VAL A 212 2.13 -20.28 -9.83
CA VAL A 212 1.19 -19.17 -9.70
C VAL A 212 1.97 -17.87 -9.73
N LEU A 213 1.64 -17.00 -10.68
CA LEU A 213 2.09 -15.63 -10.69
C LEU A 213 1.23 -14.82 -9.72
N GLY A 214 1.81 -14.29 -8.65
CA GLY A 214 1.09 -13.60 -7.59
C GLY A 214 1.69 -12.25 -7.21
N THR A 215 0.85 -11.34 -6.70
CA THR A 215 1.28 -10.07 -6.10
C THR A 215 1.40 -10.18 -4.58
N GLN A 216 2.38 -9.51 -3.99
CA GLN A 216 2.57 -9.38 -2.55
C GLN A 216 2.76 -7.92 -2.15
N ALA A 217 2.08 -7.52 -1.07
CA ALA A 217 2.28 -6.24 -0.40
C ALA A 217 2.55 -6.46 1.08
N ASN A 218 3.67 -5.94 1.57
CA ASN A 218 3.99 -5.90 2.99
C ASN A 218 4.20 -4.45 3.41
N ILE A 219 3.50 -4.04 4.47
CA ILE A 219 3.65 -2.70 5.04
C ILE A 219 3.78 -2.83 6.55
N GLY A 220 4.68 -2.06 7.14
CA GLY A 220 4.78 -2.04 8.59
C GLY A 220 5.92 -1.20 9.10
N ILE A 221 6.48 -1.67 10.20
CA ILE A 221 7.56 -1.02 10.91
C ILE A 221 8.87 -1.79 10.76
N ALA A 222 9.97 -1.06 10.73
CA ALA A 222 11.31 -1.60 10.72
C ALA A 222 12.21 -0.87 11.71
N LEU A 223 13.11 -1.62 12.34
CA LEU A 223 14.11 -1.14 13.30
C LEU A 223 15.49 -1.66 12.88
N GLY A 224 16.55 -0.89 13.08
CA GLY A 224 17.91 -1.34 12.73
C GLY A 224 18.98 -0.33 13.13
N ASP A 225 20.18 -0.49 12.57
CA ASP A 225 21.40 0.22 12.97
C ASP A 225 21.55 1.64 12.40
N TRP A 226 20.45 2.27 11.96
CA TRP A 226 20.51 3.61 11.36
C TRP A 226 20.38 4.75 12.37
N LYS A 227 21.06 5.86 12.06
CA LYS A 227 20.89 7.12 12.80
C LYS A 227 19.49 7.66 12.57
N LYS A 228 18.80 8.01 13.65
CA LYS A 228 17.49 8.66 13.60
C LYS A 228 17.67 10.10 13.12
N SER A 229 16.88 10.53 12.14
CA SER A 229 16.81 11.95 11.81
C SER A 229 16.01 12.69 12.91
N ALA A 230 16.56 13.80 13.40
CA ALA A 230 15.91 14.68 14.38
C ALA A 230 14.77 15.50 13.77
N THR A 231 14.83 15.77 12.47
CA THR A 231 13.80 16.50 11.71
C THR A 231 13.18 15.55 10.68
N SER A 232 11.94 15.12 10.95
CA SER A 232 11.15 14.38 9.97
C SER A 232 10.35 15.38 9.13
N PRO A 233 10.54 15.46 7.80
CA PRO A 233 9.72 16.30 6.93
C PRO A 233 8.34 15.66 6.75
N LEU A 234 7.59 15.51 7.86
CA LEU A 234 6.33 14.77 7.90
C LEU A 234 5.36 15.33 6.85
N CYS A 235 5.25 16.65 6.78
CA CYS A 235 4.33 17.34 5.89
C CYS A 235 4.62 17.19 4.39
N ASP A 236 5.89 16.96 4.01
CA ASP A 236 6.24 16.69 2.61
C ASP A 236 5.69 15.33 2.14
N VAL A 237 5.52 14.41 3.09
CA VAL A 237 4.99 13.07 2.81
C VAL A 237 3.49 13.03 2.95
N ILE A 238 2.96 13.53 4.07
CA ILE A 238 1.52 13.47 4.39
C ILE A 238 0.71 14.58 3.71
N VAL A 239 1.37 15.46 2.96
CA VAL A 239 0.79 16.56 2.18
C VAL A 239 -0.06 17.47 3.09
N CYS A 240 0.59 18.22 3.98
CA CYS A 240 -0.13 19.05 4.97
C CYS A 240 -0.79 20.32 4.39
N ASP A 241 -0.47 20.71 3.18
CA ASP A 241 -0.73 22.04 2.62
C ASP A 241 -1.74 22.04 1.45
N GLU A 242 -2.00 20.88 0.84
CA GLU A 242 -2.89 20.83 -0.32
C GLU A 242 -4.38 20.79 0.08
N LEU A 243 -5.17 21.61 -0.60
CA LEU A 243 -6.63 21.51 -0.64
C LEU A 243 -7.03 20.74 -1.89
N ILE A 244 -7.72 19.62 -1.70
CA ILE A 244 -8.14 18.72 -2.77
C ILE A 244 -9.65 18.55 -2.67
N HIS A 245 -10.35 18.86 -3.75
CA HIS A 245 -11.82 18.79 -3.80
C HIS A 245 -12.32 17.44 -4.28
N ASP A 246 -11.52 16.72 -5.05
CA ASP A 246 -11.86 15.45 -5.65
C ASP A 246 -10.61 14.59 -5.86
N GLN A 247 -10.78 13.28 -5.88
CA GLN A 247 -9.71 12.35 -6.20
C GLN A 247 -10.27 11.07 -6.79
N PHE A 248 -9.61 10.58 -7.85
CA PHE A 248 -9.81 9.22 -8.33
C PHE A 248 -8.84 8.29 -7.59
N LYS A 249 -9.35 7.18 -7.08
CA LYS A 249 -8.63 6.19 -6.29
C LYS A 249 -8.63 4.86 -7.01
N MET A 250 -7.47 4.25 -7.10
CA MET A 250 -7.30 2.87 -7.57
C MET A 250 -6.61 2.08 -6.47
N GLU A 251 -7.31 1.10 -5.90
CA GLU A 251 -6.71 0.19 -4.94
C GLU A 251 -5.74 -0.75 -5.66
N MET A 252 -4.62 -1.07 -5.01
CA MET A 252 -3.66 -1.99 -5.58
C MET A 252 -4.31 -3.36 -5.78
N PRO A 253 -4.31 -3.91 -7.02
CA PRO A 253 -5.02 -5.14 -7.28
C PRO A 253 -4.31 -6.32 -6.63
N ASN A 254 -5.08 -7.28 -6.14
CA ASN A 254 -4.55 -8.56 -5.68
C ASN A 254 -4.80 -9.60 -6.77
N ILE A 255 -3.72 -10.07 -7.39
CA ILE A 255 -3.78 -10.96 -8.55
C ILE A 255 -3.00 -12.23 -8.22
N ALA A 256 -3.59 -13.38 -8.53
CA ALA A 256 -2.92 -14.68 -8.53
C ALA A 256 -3.37 -15.47 -9.76
N ILE A 257 -2.47 -15.75 -10.70
CA ILE A 257 -2.76 -16.45 -11.94
C ILE A 257 -1.92 -17.72 -12.00
N GLY A 258 -2.58 -18.86 -11.87
CA GLY A 258 -2.03 -20.19 -12.14
C GLY A 258 -2.97 -20.99 -13.04
N LEU A 259 -2.54 -22.18 -13.47
CA LEU A 259 -3.31 -23.02 -14.38
C LEU A 259 -4.64 -23.50 -13.77
N GLN A 260 -4.63 -23.84 -12.48
CA GLN A 260 -5.78 -24.36 -11.75
C GLN A 260 -6.48 -23.31 -10.88
N HIS A 261 -5.86 -22.14 -10.70
CA HIS A 261 -6.31 -21.16 -9.74
C HIS A 261 -6.05 -19.75 -10.25
N GLN A 262 -7.12 -18.98 -10.45
CA GLN A 262 -7.07 -17.61 -10.94
C GLN A 262 -7.88 -16.71 -10.01
N ILE A 263 -7.25 -15.68 -9.45
CA ILE A 263 -7.89 -14.65 -8.64
C ILE A 263 -7.49 -13.30 -9.20
N ALA A 264 -8.47 -12.42 -9.36
CA ALA A 264 -8.23 -11.02 -9.60
C ALA A 264 -9.20 -10.21 -8.75
N ARG A 265 -8.65 -9.35 -7.89
CA ARG A 265 -9.43 -8.42 -7.07
C ARG A 265 -8.91 -7.01 -7.31
N GLY A 266 -9.82 -6.07 -7.50
CA GLY A 266 -9.48 -4.67 -7.67
C GLY A 266 -10.64 -3.78 -7.27
N SER A 267 -10.33 -2.54 -6.93
CA SER A 267 -11.36 -1.54 -6.72
C SER A 267 -10.94 -0.18 -7.25
N PHE A 268 -11.93 0.55 -7.76
CA PHE A 268 -11.81 1.94 -8.17
C PHE A 268 -12.80 2.75 -7.33
N ALA A 269 -12.45 4.00 -7.03
CA ALA A 269 -13.37 4.90 -6.37
C ALA A 269 -13.13 6.33 -6.80
N TYR A 270 -14.20 7.11 -6.87
CA TYR A 270 -14.13 8.55 -7.05
C TYR A 270 -14.69 9.20 -5.79
N GLU A 271 -13.91 10.06 -5.14
CA GLU A 271 -14.31 10.74 -3.91
C GLU A 271 -14.30 12.24 -4.13
N ARG A 272 -15.39 12.92 -3.77
CA ARG A 272 -15.56 14.36 -3.92
C ARG A 272 -16.04 14.99 -2.63
N LYS A 273 -15.47 16.13 -2.26
CA LYS A 273 -15.92 16.95 -1.13
C LYS A 273 -17.19 17.71 -1.45
N LEU A 274 -17.97 17.94 -0.40
CA LEU A 274 -19.15 18.78 -0.46
C LEU A 274 -18.76 20.20 -0.03
N GLY A 275 -18.31 21.02 -0.99
CA GLY A 275 -17.76 22.35 -0.75
C GLY A 275 -16.52 22.32 0.15
N ASP A 276 -16.35 23.33 1.00
CA ASP A 276 -15.25 23.42 1.99
C ASP A 276 -15.52 22.62 3.28
N SER A 277 -16.55 21.77 3.27
CA SER A 277 -16.90 20.97 4.43
C SER A 277 -15.96 19.77 4.60
N PRO A 278 -15.85 19.23 5.81
CA PRO A 278 -15.20 17.95 6.08
C PRO A 278 -16.04 16.75 5.61
N LEU A 279 -17.09 16.99 4.81
CA LEU A 279 -17.94 15.94 4.27
C LEU A 279 -17.50 15.62 2.85
N SER A 280 -17.55 14.34 2.51
CA SER A 280 -17.26 13.86 1.17
C SER A 280 -18.18 12.71 0.81
N LEU A 281 -18.46 12.59 -0.48
CA LEU A 281 -19.17 11.47 -1.07
C LEU A 281 -18.19 10.67 -1.92
N GLN A 282 -18.09 9.38 -1.65
CA GLN A 282 -17.30 8.44 -2.43
C GLN A 282 -18.22 7.50 -3.20
N ALA A 283 -18.02 7.39 -4.51
CA ALA A 283 -18.57 6.33 -5.32
C ALA A 283 -17.49 5.27 -5.55
N ASN A 284 -17.79 4.00 -5.32
CA ASN A 284 -16.83 2.91 -5.47
C ASN A 284 -17.35 1.81 -6.39
N LEU A 285 -16.43 1.19 -7.13
CA LEU A 285 -16.64 0.00 -7.93
C LEU A 285 -15.65 -1.06 -7.49
N VAL A 286 -16.15 -2.22 -7.07
CA VAL A 286 -15.34 -3.35 -6.61
C VAL A 286 -15.56 -4.52 -7.54
N TYR A 287 -14.46 -5.16 -7.95
CA TYR A 287 -14.49 -6.37 -8.77
C TYR A 287 -13.67 -7.47 -8.11
N SER A 288 -14.23 -8.67 -8.05
CA SER A 288 -13.55 -9.87 -7.59
C SER A 288 -13.90 -11.03 -8.51
N PHE A 289 -12.89 -11.63 -9.10
CA PHE A 289 -12.98 -12.85 -9.89
C PHE A 289 -12.19 -13.94 -9.20
N TYR A 290 -12.78 -15.12 -9.15
CA TYR A 290 -12.19 -16.33 -8.64
C TYR A 290 -12.56 -17.46 -9.60
N ASN A 291 -11.57 -18.20 -10.07
CA ASN A 291 -11.75 -19.37 -10.88
C ASN A 291 -10.80 -20.46 -10.39
N HIS A 292 -11.38 -21.60 -10.05
CA HIS A 292 -10.68 -22.78 -9.64
C HIS A 292 -11.09 -23.94 -10.54
N ASN A 293 -10.09 -24.64 -11.09
CA ASN A 293 -10.29 -25.82 -11.91
C ASN A 293 -9.34 -26.92 -11.41
N GLN A 294 -9.91 -27.94 -10.80
CA GLN A 294 -9.17 -29.09 -10.30
C GLN A 294 -9.19 -30.20 -11.36
N THR A 295 -8.16 -30.22 -12.21
CA THR A 295 -7.87 -31.30 -13.18
C THR A 295 -9.10 -31.87 -13.91
N GLY A 296 -10.07 -31.02 -14.27
CA GLY A 296 -11.30 -31.43 -14.96
C GLY A 296 -12.34 -32.18 -14.12
N LEU A 297 -12.09 -32.42 -12.83
CA LEU A 297 -13.02 -33.13 -11.93
C LEU A 297 -14.02 -32.17 -11.28
N TYR A 298 -13.54 -31.00 -10.89
CA TYR A 298 -14.32 -29.99 -10.19
C TYR A 298 -13.93 -28.60 -10.69
N HIS A 299 -14.93 -27.77 -10.96
CA HIS A 299 -14.74 -26.41 -11.44
C HIS A 299 -15.65 -25.45 -10.68
N ASP A 300 -15.04 -24.45 -10.06
CA ASP A 300 -15.71 -23.37 -9.34
C ASP A 300 -15.29 -22.02 -9.90
N GLN A 301 -16.26 -21.25 -10.35
CA GLN A 301 -16.08 -19.87 -10.76
C GLN A 301 -17.00 -18.97 -9.94
N PHE A 302 -16.43 -17.94 -9.34
CA PHE A 302 -17.15 -16.91 -8.63
C PHE A 302 -16.75 -15.54 -9.17
N THR A 303 -17.74 -14.78 -9.64
CA THR A 303 -17.56 -13.40 -10.09
C THR A 303 -18.44 -12.49 -9.25
N TYR A 304 -17.85 -11.43 -8.71
CA TYR A 304 -18.52 -10.40 -7.94
C TYR A 304 -18.17 -9.04 -8.51
N ALA A 305 -19.21 -8.27 -8.84
CA ALA A 305 -19.09 -6.88 -9.20
C ALA A 305 -20.04 -6.08 -8.32
N SER A 306 -19.57 -5.01 -7.69
CA SER A 306 -20.42 -4.12 -6.92
C SER A 306 -20.13 -2.65 -7.18
N ALA A 307 -21.19 -1.87 -7.11
CA ALA A 307 -21.14 -0.43 -7.11
C ALA A 307 -21.72 0.09 -5.79
N GLY A 308 -21.12 1.11 -5.21
CA GLY A 308 -21.54 1.64 -3.93
C GLY A 308 -21.31 3.14 -3.78
N LEU A 309 -21.94 3.66 -2.75
CA LEU A 309 -21.78 5.03 -2.27
C LEU A 309 -21.40 5.00 -0.79
N GLU A 310 -20.45 5.83 -0.42
CA GLU A 310 -20.00 6.02 0.95
C GLU A 310 -19.96 7.51 1.27
N PHE A 311 -20.84 7.94 2.16
CA PHE A 311 -20.81 9.28 2.71
C PHE A 311 -19.84 9.31 3.89
N ARG A 312 -18.86 10.20 3.88
CA ARG A 312 -17.77 10.27 4.87
C ARG A 312 -17.71 11.64 5.52
N TYR A 313 -17.49 11.67 6.83
CA TYR A 313 -17.30 12.85 7.65
C TYR A 313 -15.94 12.80 8.36
N TYR A 314 -15.03 13.69 7.99
CA TYR A 314 -13.69 13.81 8.58
C TYR A 314 -13.71 14.69 9.83
N PHE A 315 -14.12 14.12 10.96
CA PHE A 315 -14.44 14.85 12.18
C PHE A 315 -13.26 15.62 12.82
N LEU A 316 -12.00 15.26 12.56
CA LEU A 316 -10.82 16.00 13.06
C LEU A 316 -10.17 16.93 12.04
N GLN A 317 -10.68 17.00 10.81
CA GLN A 317 -9.98 17.68 9.72
C GLN A 317 -9.83 19.19 9.98
N LYS A 318 -10.92 19.88 10.33
CA LYS A 318 -10.90 21.33 10.62
C LYS A 318 -9.92 21.68 11.73
N TYR A 319 -9.85 20.86 12.77
CA TYR A 319 -8.92 21.05 13.88
C TYR A 319 -7.45 20.90 13.45
N ARG A 320 -7.16 19.89 12.62
CA ARG A 320 -5.80 19.69 12.09
C ARG A 320 -5.38 20.80 11.12
N MET A 321 -6.30 21.29 10.29
CA MET A 321 -6.07 22.43 9.39
C MET A 321 -5.74 23.71 10.16
N ARG A 322 -6.49 24.03 11.23
CA ARG A 322 -6.21 25.19 12.10
C ARG A 322 -4.83 25.13 12.77
N ARG A 323 -4.31 23.92 12.99
CA ARG A 323 -2.98 23.70 13.57
C ARG A 323 -1.86 23.61 12.53
N GLY A 324 -2.16 23.77 11.24
CA GLY A 324 -1.20 23.59 10.15
C GLY A 324 -0.66 22.16 10.03
N LYS A 325 -1.38 21.16 10.57
CA LYS A 325 -0.94 19.75 10.60
C LYS A 325 -1.55 18.89 9.51
N ALA A 326 -2.54 19.40 8.78
CA ALA A 326 -3.18 18.70 7.67
C ALA A 326 -3.80 19.70 6.70
N GLY A 327 -3.89 19.28 5.44
CA GLY A 327 -4.53 20.05 4.40
C GLY A 327 -6.00 19.69 4.23
N GLY A 328 -6.59 20.25 3.19
CA GLY A 328 -7.87 19.85 2.68
C GLY A 328 -7.80 18.58 1.83
N ASN A 329 -6.98 17.58 2.15
CA ASN A 329 -6.56 16.52 1.23
C ASN A 329 -7.10 15.10 1.53
N PHE A 330 -8.34 15.00 2.04
CA PHE A 330 -8.99 13.74 2.42
C PHE A 330 -8.18 12.87 3.41
N SER A 331 -7.27 13.48 4.19
CA SER A 331 -6.45 12.78 5.17
C SER A 331 -6.96 13.04 6.59
N GLY A 332 -7.17 11.97 7.34
CA GLY A 332 -7.63 12.01 8.72
C GLY A 332 -8.59 10.88 9.06
N PRO A 333 -9.01 10.82 10.34
CA PRO A 333 -10.04 9.89 10.74
C PRO A 333 -11.40 10.34 10.20
N TYR A 334 -12.22 9.37 9.83
CA TYR A 334 -13.56 9.60 9.31
C TYR A 334 -14.58 8.63 9.90
N ALA A 335 -15.83 9.08 9.95
CA ALA A 335 -16.99 8.23 10.12
C ALA A 335 -17.78 8.23 8.82
N GLY A 336 -18.44 7.12 8.48
CA GLY A 336 -19.16 7.03 7.22
C GLY A 336 -20.35 6.09 7.23
N LEU A 337 -21.23 6.34 6.26
CA LEU A 337 -22.40 5.52 5.94
C LEU A 337 -22.22 5.01 4.51
N LYS A 338 -22.18 3.70 4.37
CA LYS A 338 -21.91 3.01 3.11
C LYS A 338 -23.11 2.18 2.68
N SER A 339 -23.41 2.20 1.38
CA SER A 339 -24.32 1.26 0.74
C SER A 339 -23.70 0.73 -0.54
N ASN A 340 -23.68 -0.60 -0.73
CA ASN A 340 -23.18 -1.24 -1.94
C ASN A 340 -24.24 -2.18 -2.50
N TYR A 341 -24.45 -2.09 -3.80
CA TYR A 341 -25.22 -3.05 -4.56
C TYR A 341 -24.27 -3.94 -5.35
N GLY A 342 -24.35 -5.25 -5.11
CA GLY A 342 -23.49 -6.25 -5.72
C GLY A 342 -24.26 -7.27 -6.53
N ILE A 343 -23.65 -7.75 -7.60
CA ILE A 343 -24.10 -8.89 -8.39
C ILE A 343 -23.04 -9.98 -8.23
N ASN A 344 -23.50 -11.15 -7.83
CA ASN A 344 -22.69 -12.33 -7.61
C ASN A 344 -23.13 -13.39 -8.62
N VAL A 345 -22.17 -13.96 -9.33
CA VAL A 345 -22.38 -15.08 -10.24
C VAL A 345 -21.50 -16.23 -9.73
N TYR A 346 -22.13 -17.33 -9.38
CA TYR A 346 -21.47 -18.54 -8.92
C TYR A 346 -21.77 -19.69 -9.88
N LYS A 347 -20.73 -20.28 -10.43
CA LYS A 347 -20.79 -21.45 -11.28
C LYS A 347 -19.97 -22.55 -10.65
N SER A 348 -20.59 -23.69 -10.40
CA SER A 348 -19.93 -24.88 -9.86
C SER A 348 -20.33 -26.11 -10.65
N GLY A 349 -19.38 -26.99 -10.93
CA GLY A 349 -19.64 -28.24 -11.63
C GLY A 349 -18.69 -29.35 -11.19
N SER A 350 -19.19 -30.59 -11.24
CA SER A 350 -18.42 -31.80 -10.97
C SER A 350 -18.60 -32.78 -12.12
N ALA A 351 -17.51 -33.37 -12.61
CA ALA A 351 -17.55 -34.39 -13.66
C ALA A 351 -18.23 -35.69 -13.20
N PHE A 352 -18.18 -35.98 -11.89
CA PHE A 352 -18.81 -37.18 -11.31
C PHE A 352 -20.28 -37.00 -10.97
N GLN A 353 -20.73 -35.75 -10.85
CA GLN A 353 -22.12 -35.44 -10.53
C GLN A 353 -22.59 -34.24 -11.37
N PRO A 354 -22.76 -34.41 -12.69
CA PRO A 354 -23.19 -33.33 -13.59
C PRO A 354 -24.56 -32.76 -13.21
N GLU A 355 -25.40 -33.56 -12.54
CA GLU A 355 -26.71 -33.14 -12.00
C GLU A 355 -26.60 -32.03 -10.94
N PHE A 356 -25.45 -31.90 -10.26
CA PHE A 356 -25.21 -30.84 -9.28
C PHE A 356 -24.54 -29.60 -9.88
N HIS A 357 -24.59 -29.43 -11.22
CA HIS A 357 -24.15 -28.19 -11.84
C HIS A 357 -25.00 -27.02 -11.30
N ARG A 358 -24.32 -26.06 -10.69
CA ARG A 358 -24.96 -24.91 -10.03
C ARG A 358 -24.52 -23.66 -10.76
N ASP A 359 -25.44 -23.04 -11.49
CA ASP A 359 -25.29 -21.68 -12.03
C ASP A 359 -26.29 -20.78 -11.31
N GLU A 360 -25.78 -19.98 -10.38
CA GLU A 360 -26.60 -19.09 -9.57
C GLU A 360 -26.13 -17.65 -9.72
N THR A 361 -27.08 -16.78 -10.07
CA THR A 361 -26.88 -15.33 -10.04
C THR A 361 -27.73 -14.75 -8.93
N PHE A 362 -27.11 -14.07 -7.97
CA PHE A 362 -27.82 -13.41 -6.89
C PHE A 362 -27.31 -11.98 -6.68
N ARG A 363 -28.19 -11.14 -6.15
CA ARG A 363 -27.92 -9.73 -5.90
C ARG A 363 -27.79 -9.50 -4.41
N SER A 364 -26.91 -8.61 -3.98
CA SER A 364 -26.69 -8.30 -2.58
C SER A 364 -26.76 -6.80 -2.37
N LEU A 365 -27.52 -6.34 -1.37
CA LEU A 365 -27.48 -4.98 -0.87
C LEU A 365 -26.79 -4.97 0.49
N THR A 366 -25.64 -4.33 0.58
CA THR A 366 -24.85 -4.24 1.81
C THR A 366 -24.86 -2.81 2.32
N ASN A 367 -25.39 -2.60 3.53
CA ASN A 367 -25.32 -1.31 4.21
C ASN A 367 -24.35 -1.41 5.39
N ALA A 368 -23.53 -0.38 5.59
CA ALA A 368 -22.53 -0.37 6.65
C ALA A 368 -22.34 1.00 7.29
N LEU A 369 -22.07 0.99 8.60
CA LEU A 369 -21.50 2.12 9.32
C LEU A 369 -19.99 1.91 9.44
N THR A 370 -19.20 2.91 9.06
CA THR A 370 -17.75 2.77 8.91
C THR A 370 -17.02 3.78 9.79
N LEU A 371 -15.99 3.35 10.50
CA LEU A 371 -15.02 4.22 11.15
C LEU A 371 -13.65 3.91 10.53
N GLY A 372 -12.95 4.93 10.06
CA GLY A 372 -11.68 4.71 9.37
C GLY A 372 -10.69 5.84 9.52
N TYR A 373 -9.52 5.62 8.95
CA TYR A 373 -8.44 6.58 8.83
C TYR A 373 -7.86 6.49 7.43
N GLN A 374 -7.98 7.58 6.67
CA GLN A 374 -7.37 7.71 5.36
C GLN A 374 -6.16 8.64 5.44
N GLN A 375 -5.08 8.31 4.75
CA GLN A 375 -3.89 9.14 4.66
C GLN A 375 -3.37 9.14 3.23
N ARG A 376 -3.29 10.33 2.64
CA ARG A 376 -2.59 10.54 1.37
C ARG A 376 -1.09 10.67 1.63
N LEU A 377 -0.30 10.07 0.75
CA LEU A 377 1.15 10.04 0.76
C LEU A 377 1.68 10.47 -0.61
N PHE A 378 2.71 11.33 -0.65
CA PHE A 378 3.39 11.74 -1.89
C PHE A 378 2.47 12.23 -3.01
N LYS A 379 1.33 12.83 -2.66
CA LYS A 379 0.26 13.27 -3.57
C LYS A 379 -0.40 12.19 -4.43
N ARG A 380 0.19 11.01 -4.64
CA ARG A 380 -0.33 9.99 -5.57
C ARG A 380 -0.57 8.64 -4.94
N ILE A 381 -0.28 8.47 -3.67
CA ILE A 381 -0.50 7.21 -2.94
C ILE A 381 -1.48 7.50 -1.81
N TYR A 382 -2.33 6.53 -1.47
CA TYR A 382 -3.13 6.59 -0.27
C TYR A 382 -3.09 5.27 0.49
N ILE A 383 -3.27 5.37 1.80
CA ILE A 383 -3.52 4.25 2.70
C ILE A 383 -4.87 4.54 3.38
N ASP A 384 -5.78 3.57 3.34
CA ASP A 384 -7.09 3.67 3.97
C ASP A 384 -7.33 2.44 4.84
N GLY A 385 -7.47 2.64 6.16
CA GLY A 385 -7.82 1.60 7.11
C GLY A 385 -9.20 1.87 7.69
N SER A 386 -10.11 0.91 7.60
CA SER A 386 -11.48 1.07 8.10
C SER A 386 -12.02 -0.16 8.83
N LEU A 387 -12.91 0.09 9.78
CA LEU A 387 -13.72 -0.86 10.52
C LEU A 387 -15.20 -0.56 10.21
N SER A 388 -15.95 -1.58 9.80
CA SER A 388 -17.30 -1.44 9.28
C SER A 388 -18.25 -2.39 9.99
N TYR A 389 -19.33 -1.90 10.57
CA TYR A 389 -20.44 -2.73 11.02
C TYR A 389 -21.45 -2.81 9.89
N GLN A 390 -21.57 -3.98 9.25
CA GLN A 390 -22.32 -4.13 8.02
C GLN A 390 -23.38 -5.22 8.07
N LYS A 391 -24.46 -5.02 7.33
CA LYS A 391 -25.55 -5.98 7.13
C LYS A 391 -25.78 -6.16 5.64
N THR A 392 -25.80 -7.40 5.18
CA THR A 392 -26.00 -7.73 3.77
C THR A 392 -27.33 -8.44 3.59
N ARG A 393 -28.13 -7.96 2.64
CA ARG A 393 -29.38 -8.61 2.24
C ARG A 393 -29.21 -9.21 0.86
N ASN A 394 -29.40 -10.52 0.76
CA ASN A 394 -29.28 -11.24 -0.50
C ASN A 394 -30.66 -11.45 -1.13
N TYR A 395 -30.75 -11.23 -2.44
CA TYR A 395 -31.93 -11.40 -3.29
C TYR A 395 -31.63 -12.43 -4.38
N GLY A 396 -32.55 -13.37 -4.61
CA GLY A 396 -32.40 -14.40 -5.64
C GLY A 396 -31.46 -15.55 -5.26
N TYR A 397 -30.92 -15.56 -4.05
CA TYR A 397 -30.29 -16.75 -3.46
C TYR A 397 -31.38 -17.72 -2.96
N ARG A 398 -31.11 -19.04 -2.94
CA ARG A 398 -32.07 -20.10 -2.52
C ARG A 398 -32.80 -19.77 -1.21
N TYR A 399 -32.17 -18.98 -0.35
CA TYR A 399 -32.80 -18.33 0.79
C TYR A 399 -32.59 -16.82 0.66
N SER A 400 -33.66 -16.09 0.33
CA SER A 400 -33.68 -14.63 0.43
C SER A 400 -33.74 -14.25 1.90
N GLY A 401 -32.78 -13.44 2.36
CA GLY A 401 -32.69 -13.17 3.78
C GLY A 401 -31.63 -12.12 4.11
N ASP A 402 -31.83 -11.56 5.30
CA ASP A 402 -30.86 -10.68 5.93
C ASP A 402 -29.76 -11.51 6.57
N SER A 403 -28.50 -11.23 6.22
CA SER A 403 -27.38 -11.73 6.99
C SER A 403 -27.45 -11.17 8.41
N ARG A 404 -26.91 -11.91 9.38
CA ARG A 404 -26.56 -11.30 10.67
C ARG A 404 -25.60 -10.13 10.40
N PRO A 405 -25.69 -9.03 11.17
CA PRO A 405 -24.70 -7.98 11.08
C PRO A 405 -23.32 -8.53 11.43
N VAL A 406 -22.30 -8.11 10.68
CA VAL A 406 -20.91 -8.55 10.86
C VAL A 406 -20.02 -7.32 10.96
N LEU A 407 -19.05 -7.38 11.86
CA LEU A 407 -17.97 -6.41 11.95
C LEU A 407 -16.86 -6.81 10.96
N MET A 408 -16.55 -5.95 10.01
CA MET A 408 -15.54 -6.17 8.98
C MET A 408 -14.46 -5.11 9.07
N SER A 409 -13.23 -5.47 8.69
CA SER A 409 -12.15 -4.49 8.54
C SER A 409 -11.59 -4.50 7.13
N LYS A 410 -11.02 -3.39 6.72
CA LYS A 410 -10.29 -3.26 5.46
C LYS A 410 -9.04 -2.42 5.67
N ILE A 411 -7.92 -2.86 5.09
CA ILE A 411 -6.75 -2.03 4.88
C ILE A 411 -6.52 -2.02 3.37
N ALA A 412 -6.59 -0.84 2.78
CA ALA A 412 -6.36 -0.62 1.36
C ALA A 412 -5.14 0.28 1.18
N VAL A 413 -4.33 -0.05 0.19
CA VAL A 413 -3.23 0.79 -0.29
C VAL A 413 -3.45 0.95 -1.78
N GLY A 414 -3.30 2.16 -2.28
CA GLY A 414 -3.58 2.43 -3.68
C GLY A 414 -3.03 3.76 -4.15
N PHE A 415 -3.44 4.13 -5.35
CA PHE A 415 -3.02 5.34 -6.02
C PHE A 415 -4.16 6.35 -6.08
N THR A 416 -3.82 7.63 -5.96
CA THR A 416 -4.73 8.76 -6.21
C THR A 416 -4.30 9.54 -7.43
N PHE A 417 -5.27 9.97 -8.22
CA PHE A 417 -5.09 10.80 -9.40
C PHE A 417 -5.89 12.09 -9.26
#